data_AF-A0A5J4RWR4-F1
#
_entry.id   AF-A0A5J4RWR4-F1
#
_cell.length_a   1.000
_cell.length_b   1.000
_cell.length_c   1.000
_cell.angle_alpha   90.00
_cell.angle_beta   90.00
_cell.angle_gamma   90.00
#
_symmetry.space_group_name_H-M   'P 1'
#
loop_
_entity.id
_entity.type
_entity.pdbx_description
1 polymer ?
#
loop_
_entity_poly.entity_id
_entity_poly.type
_entity_poly.pdbx_seq_one_letter_code
_entity_poly.pdbx_strand_id
1 'polypeptide(L)'
;MDDIHYDAIFGKPSEISTKLDSIQATSKTKENQPIHQVVNQSVSQEEIELIARTHSTHLGKFIEKTHKLEVELYNKLITSILDLKNQVKALPVPEKISLESVMELFPKPKKISICGVEFLRTSVIIFVLSLIIFFSLTLNIRQIDDYRTLKNKYSEQTEYILQMETTEKQPGVKMK
;
A
#
# COMPACT_ATOMS: atom_id res chain seq x y z
N MET A 1 -7.26 21.08 40.23
CA MET A 1 -7.38 19.71 39.73
C MET A 1 -8.14 18.97 40.81
N ASP A 2 -9.43 18.75 40.58
CA ASP A 2 -10.25 18.02 41.54
C ASP A 2 -10.35 16.58 41.05
N ASP A 3 -9.67 15.71 41.78
CA ASP A 3 -9.54 14.29 41.52
C ASP A 3 -10.91 13.64 41.79
N ILE A 4 -11.64 13.34 40.72
CA ILE A 4 -12.92 12.64 40.83
C ILE A 4 -12.59 11.18 41.12
N HIS A 5 -12.63 10.81 42.40
CA HIS A 5 -12.46 9.42 42.86
C HIS A 5 -13.50 8.52 42.17
N TYR A 6 -13.05 7.79 41.14
CA TYR A 6 -13.84 6.78 40.42
C TYR A 6 -14.41 5.71 41.35
N ASP A 7 -13.73 5.43 42.48
CA ASP A 7 -14.21 4.52 43.53
C ASP A 7 -15.53 4.97 44.16
N ALA A 8 -15.81 6.28 44.25
CA ALA A 8 -17.06 6.76 44.82
C ALA A 8 -18.27 6.58 43.89
N ILE A 9 -18.03 6.53 42.57
CA ILE A 9 -19.08 6.41 41.54
C ILE A 9 -19.36 4.93 41.23
N PHE A 10 -18.33 4.07 41.18
CA PHE A 10 -18.47 2.64 40.87
C PHE A 10 -18.49 1.71 42.09
N GLY A 11 -17.93 2.13 43.23
CA GLY A 11 -17.97 1.35 44.46
C GLY A 11 -19.38 1.28 45.08
N LYS A 12 -20.18 2.34 44.95
CA LYS A 12 -21.57 2.36 45.44
C LYS A 12 -22.49 1.38 44.67
N PRO A 13 -22.44 1.30 43.33
CA PRO A 13 -23.11 0.26 42.57
C PRO A 13 -22.68 -1.17 42.94
N SER A 14 -21.38 -1.41 43.18
CA SER A 14 -20.90 -2.76 43.52
C SER A 14 -21.27 -3.16 44.95
N GLU A 15 -21.36 -2.21 45.90
CA GLU A 15 -21.94 -2.46 47.22
C GLU A 15 -23.43 -2.80 47.15
N ILE A 16 -24.18 -2.16 46.23
CA ILE A 16 -25.60 -2.45 46.03
C ILE A 16 -25.77 -3.85 45.43
N SER A 17 -24.95 -4.26 44.45
CA SER A 17 -25.02 -5.60 43.86
C SER A 17 -24.66 -6.69 44.87
N THR A 18 -23.61 -6.50 45.67
CA THR A 18 -23.23 -7.47 46.71
C THR A 18 -24.26 -7.57 47.84
N LYS A 19 -24.93 -6.47 48.18
CA LYS A 19 -26.07 -6.49 49.12
C LYS A 19 -27.29 -7.20 48.53
N LEU A 20 -27.57 -7.03 47.24
CA LEU A 20 -28.63 -7.77 46.54
C LEU A 20 -28.35 -9.27 46.47
N ASP A 21 -27.12 -9.66 46.12
CA ASP A 21 -26.71 -11.07 46.01
C ASP A 21 -26.75 -11.77 47.38
N SER A 22 -26.36 -11.07 48.46
CA SER A 22 -26.44 -11.60 49.83
C SER A 22 -27.88 -11.73 50.36
N ILE A 23 -28.80 -10.85 49.95
CA ILE A 23 -30.24 -10.99 50.21
C ILE A 23 -30.81 -12.20 49.45
N GLN A 24 -30.39 -12.42 48.21
CA GLN A 24 -30.83 -13.57 47.43
C GLN A 24 -30.26 -14.89 47.98
N ALA A 25 -29.01 -14.90 48.46
CA ALA A 25 -28.39 -16.05 49.09
C ALA A 25 -29.01 -16.38 50.47
N THR A 26 -29.42 -15.38 51.24
CA THR A 26 -30.10 -15.59 52.54
C THR A 26 -31.55 -16.03 52.38
N SER A 27 -32.21 -15.72 51.26
CA SER A 27 -33.58 -16.17 50.95
C SER A 27 -33.72 -17.69 50.73
N LYS A 28 -32.64 -18.37 50.32
CA LYS A 28 -32.67 -19.84 50.05
C LYS A 28 -32.43 -20.71 51.28
N THR A 29 -32.03 -20.14 52.42
CA THR A 29 -31.56 -20.92 53.60
C THR A 29 -32.46 -20.78 54.84
N LYS A 30 -33.52 -19.97 54.80
CA LYS A 30 -34.39 -19.72 55.95
C LYS A 30 -35.86 -20.03 55.67
N GLU A 31 -36.15 -21.30 55.39
CA GLU A 31 -37.48 -21.87 55.56
C GLU A 31 -37.43 -22.83 56.76
N ASN A 32 -37.49 -22.29 57.98
CA ASN A 32 -38.02 -22.95 59.19
C ASN A 32 -37.92 -22.02 60.42
N GLN A 33 -39.05 -21.40 60.74
CA GLN A 33 -39.50 -20.86 62.05
C GLN A 33 -38.92 -19.54 62.63
N PRO A 34 -39.71 -18.84 63.48
CA PRO A 34 -40.13 -17.47 63.18
C PRO A 34 -39.43 -16.45 64.09
N ILE A 35 -38.97 -15.35 63.48
CA ILE A 35 -38.55 -14.15 64.21
C ILE A 35 -39.30 -12.99 63.57
N HIS A 36 -40.23 -12.43 64.33
CA HIS A 36 -40.82 -11.12 64.06
C HIS A 36 -39.70 -10.08 63.96
N GLN A 37 -39.24 -9.84 62.74
CA GLN A 37 -38.62 -8.58 62.37
C GLN A 37 -38.99 -8.33 60.92
N VAL A 38 -40.21 -7.81 60.74
CA VAL A 38 -40.57 -7.09 59.53
C VAL A 38 -39.64 -5.88 59.50
N VAL A 39 -38.52 -6.01 58.81
CA VAL A 39 -37.76 -4.84 58.36
C VAL A 39 -38.61 -4.23 57.25
N ASN A 40 -39.64 -3.49 57.66
CA ASN A 40 -40.30 -2.51 56.82
C ASN A 40 -39.25 -1.43 56.55
N GLN A 41 -38.36 -1.68 55.59
CA GLN A 41 -37.63 -0.59 54.96
C GLN A 41 -38.64 0.07 54.02
N SER A 42 -39.58 0.81 54.60
CA SER A 42 -40.49 1.68 53.87
C SER A 42 -39.65 2.83 53.34
N VAL A 43 -38.96 2.60 52.22
CA VAL A 43 -38.35 3.69 51.46
C VAL A 43 -39.50 4.62 51.09
N SER A 44 -39.46 5.84 51.60
CA SER A 44 -40.55 6.77 51.38
C SER A 44 -40.55 7.17 49.90
N GLN A 45 -41.72 7.46 49.34
CA GLN A 45 -41.82 7.87 47.94
C GLN A 45 -40.94 9.09 47.65
N GLU A 46 -40.79 9.97 48.64
CA GLU A 46 -39.95 11.16 48.63
C GLU A 46 -38.45 10.82 48.54
N GLU A 47 -37.98 9.75 49.21
CA GLU A 47 -36.59 9.30 49.11
C GLU A 47 -36.28 8.75 47.71
N ILE A 48 -37.20 7.97 47.13
CA ILE A 48 -37.06 7.45 45.76
C ILE A 48 -37.04 8.60 44.75
N GLU A 49 -37.94 9.58 44.92
CA GLU A 49 -38.00 10.76 44.07
C GLU A 49 -36.72 11.61 44.19
N LEU A 50 -36.20 11.79 45.41
CA LEU A 50 -34.95 12.52 45.64
C LEU A 50 -33.75 11.83 44.97
N ILE A 51 -33.67 10.51 45.05
CA ILE A 51 -32.61 9.71 44.40
C ILE A 51 -32.74 9.83 42.88
N ALA A 52 -33.93 9.62 42.32
CA ALA A 52 -34.18 9.74 40.89
C ALA A 52 -33.86 11.14 40.35
N ARG A 53 -34.24 12.18 41.09
CA ARG A 53 -33.95 13.59 40.76
C ARG A 53 -32.45 13.88 40.82
N THR A 54 -31.76 13.35 41.82
CA THR A 54 -30.31 13.53 41.97
C THR A 54 -29.54 12.85 40.84
N HIS A 55 -29.89 11.60 40.50
CA HIS A 55 -29.27 10.88 39.38
C HIS A 55 -29.55 11.55 38.04
N SER A 56 -30.79 11.98 37.81
CA SER A 56 -31.16 12.70 36.58
C SER A 56 -30.38 14.02 36.44
N THR A 57 -30.21 14.75 37.55
CA THR A 57 -29.42 15.99 37.59
C THR A 57 -27.94 15.73 37.30
N HIS A 58 -27.37 14.68 37.90
CA HIS A 58 -25.98 14.31 37.66
C HIS A 58 -25.74 13.89 36.20
N LEU A 59 -26.67 13.10 35.63
CA LEU A 59 -26.61 12.69 34.23
C LEU A 59 -26.72 13.89 33.29
N GLY A 60 -27.63 14.83 33.57
CA GLY A 60 -27.75 16.07 32.79
C GLY A 60 -26.45 16.88 32.79
N LYS A 61 -25.84 17.07 33.95
CA LYS A 61 -24.53 17.77 34.07
C LYS A 61 -23.40 17.05 33.33
N PHE A 62 -23.40 15.72 33.34
CA PHE A 62 -22.41 14.92 32.62
C PHE A 62 -22.56 15.07 31.10
N ILE A 63 -23.79 15.01 30.59
CA ILE A 63 -24.09 15.19 29.16
C ILE A 63 -23.70 16.61 28.72
N GLU A 64 -24.04 17.63 29.50
CA GLU A 64 -23.70 19.02 29.20
C GLU A 64 -22.17 19.22 29.15
N LYS A 65 -21.44 18.68 30.13
CA LYS A 65 -19.97 18.76 30.16
C LYS A 65 -19.33 18.05 28.97
N THR A 66 -19.83 16.87 28.63
CA THR A 66 -19.33 16.09 27.48
C THR A 66 -19.61 16.82 26.18
N HIS A 67 -20.83 17.34 26.00
CA HIS A 67 -21.20 18.12 24.82
C HIS A 67 -20.35 19.38 24.67
N LYS A 68 -20.12 20.12 25.78
CA LYS A 68 -19.26 21.31 25.77
C LYS A 68 -17.82 20.97 25.35
N LEU A 69 -17.29 19.86 25.83
CA LEU A 69 -15.95 19.38 25.46
C LEU A 69 -15.88 19.03 23.97
N GLU A 70 -16.87 18.30 23.45
CA GLU A 70 -16.96 17.95 22.03
C GLU A 70 -17.00 19.19 21.14
N VAL A 71 -17.87 20.16 21.45
CA VAL A 71 -17.98 21.41 20.70
C VAL A 71 -16.66 22.19 20.72
N GLU A 72 -15.96 22.24 21.87
CA GLU A 72 -14.66 22.89 21.96
C GLU A 72 -13.61 22.20 21.09
N LEU A 73 -13.56 20.86 21.08
CA LEU A 73 -12.66 20.08 20.24
C LEU A 73 -12.93 20.31 18.76
N TYR A 74 -14.20 20.28 18.34
CA TYR A 74 -14.58 20.55 16.95
C TYR A 74 -14.19 21.98 16.52
N ASN A 75 -14.44 22.98 17.37
CA ASN A 75 -14.05 24.36 17.08
C ASN A 75 -12.52 24.51 16.94
N LYS A 76 -11.74 23.84 17.80
CA LYS A 76 -10.27 23.82 17.68
C LYS A 76 -9.84 23.19 16.36
N LEU A 77 -10.41 22.03 16.02
CA LEU A 77 -10.09 21.33 14.77
C LEU A 77 -10.40 22.19 13.53
N ILE A 78 -11.58 22.80 13.48
CA ILE A 78 -11.98 23.69 12.38
C ILE A 78 -11.01 24.86 12.24
N THR A 79 -10.61 25.46 13.38
CA THR A 79 -9.66 26.57 13.38
C THR A 79 -8.28 26.14 12.88
N SER A 80 -7.78 24.98 13.31
CA SER A 80 -6.50 24.44 12.83
C SER A 80 -6.53 24.10 11.34
N ILE A 81 -7.63 23.55 10.83
CA ILE A 81 -7.80 23.28 9.38
C ILE A 81 -7.79 24.58 8.59
N LEU A 82 -8.47 25.62 9.08
CA LEU A 82 -8.51 26.93 8.43
C LEU A 82 -7.12 27.58 8.40
N ASP A 83 -6.39 27.50 9.51
CA ASP A 83 -5.03 28.02 9.60
C ASP A 83 -4.09 27.28 8.64
N LEU A 84 -4.14 25.94 8.62
CA LEU A 84 -3.37 25.12 7.68
C LEU A 84 -3.69 25.48 6.21
N LYS A 85 -4.96 25.67 5.87
CA LYS A 85 -5.38 26.10 4.53
C LYS A 85 -4.77 27.46 4.16
N ASN A 86 -4.70 28.39 5.10
CA ASN A 86 -4.09 29.70 4.88
C ASN A 86 -2.57 29.59 4.73
N GLN A 87 -1.91 28.77 5.54
CA GLN A 87 -0.48 28.49 5.41
C GLN A 87 -0.16 27.88 4.04
N VAL A 88 -0.94 26.89 3.59
CA VAL A 88 -0.77 26.26 2.27
C VAL A 88 -1.00 27.27 1.13
N LYS A 89 -1.94 28.20 1.26
CA LYS A 89 -2.13 29.28 0.29
C LYS A 89 -0.99 30.30 0.28
N ALA A 90 -0.34 30.51 1.42
CA ALA A 90 0.79 31.41 1.56
C ALA A 90 2.11 30.79 1.07
N LEU A 91 2.15 29.47 0.85
CA LEU A 91 3.30 28.84 0.22
C LEU A 91 3.46 29.41 -1.20
N PRO A 92 4.69 29.79 -1.58
CA PRO A 92 4.95 30.24 -2.94
C PRO A 92 4.56 29.11 -3.89
N VAL A 93 3.70 29.43 -4.86
CA VAL A 93 3.39 28.51 -5.95
C VAL A 93 4.74 28.11 -6.57
N PRO A 94 5.02 26.81 -6.75
CA PRO A 94 6.27 26.40 -7.37
C PRO A 94 6.40 27.14 -8.69
N GLU A 95 7.45 27.95 -8.77
CA GLU A 95 7.77 28.76 -9.92
C GLU A 95 7.70 27.81 -11.12
N LYS A 96 6.85 28.14 -12.11
CA LYS A 96 6.70 27.29 -13.29
C LYS A 96 8.04 27.31 -14.01
N ILE A 97 8.88 26.33 -13.71
CA ILE A 97 10.15 26.13 -14.40
C ILE A 97 9.76 25.85 -15.84
N SER A 98 9.85 26.88 -16.68
CA SER A 98 9.50 26.74 -18.09
C SER A 98 10.51 25.77 -18.70
N LEU A 99 10.01 24.80 -19.47
CA LEU A 99 10.88 23.87 -20.19
C LEU A 99 11.88 24.61 -21.09
N GLU A 100 11.50 25.83 -21.50
CA GLU A 100 12.28 26.74 -22.34
C GLU A 100 13.56 27.25 -21.66
N SER A 101 13.48 27.69 -20.40
CA SER A 101 14.69 28.08 -19.62
C SER A 101 15.60 26.90 -19.32
N VAL A 102 15.06 25.68 -19.24
CA VAL A 102 15.86 24.44 -19.18
C VAL A 102 16.50 24.12 -20.52
N MET A 103 15.82 24.36 -21.64
CA MET A 103 16.37 24.19 -23.00
C MET A 103 17.50 25.17 -23.31
N GLU A 104 17.47 26.40 -22.78
CA GLU A 104 18.56 27.38 -22.95
C GLU A 104 19.87 26.96 -22.26
N LEU A 105 19.79 26.15 -21.20
CA LEU A 105 20.97 25.63 -20.50
C LEU A 105 21.70 24.53 -21.30
N PHE A 106 21.05 23.94 -22.30
CA PHE A 106 21.68 22.91 -23.13
C PHE A 106 22.41 23.53 -24.32
N PRO A 107 23.67 23.11 -24.59
CA PRO A 107 24.41 23.60 -25.75
C PRO A 107 23.64 23.28 -27.03
N LYS A 108 23.46 24.30 -27.88
CA LYS A 108 22.73 24.17 -29.16
C LYS A 108 23.29 22.98 -29.95
N PRO A 109 22.40 22.12 -30.49
CA PRO A 109 22.85 20.91 -31.15
C PRO A 109 23.70 21.25 -32.38
N LYS A 110 24.92 20.69 -32.43
CA LYS A 110 25.86 20.93 -33.53
C LYS A 110 25.32 20.31 -34.81
N LYS A 111 25.12 21.14 -35.83
CA LYS A 111 24.72 20.73 -37.18
C LYS A 111 25.95 20.54 -38.07
N ILE A 112 25.85 19.62 -39.03
CA ILE A 112 26.84 19.37 -40.08
C ILE A 112 26.09 19.45 -41.40
N SER A 113 26.65 20.14 -42.39
CA SER A 113 26.11 20.19 -43.75
C SER A 113 26.72 19.08 -44.59
N ILE A 114 25.89 18.24 -45.19
CA ILE A 114 26.29 17.21 -46.15
C ILE A 114 25.49 17.46 -47.42
N CYS A 115 26.18 17.71 -48.54
CA CYS A 115 25.56 17.96 -49.85
C CYS A 115 24.48 19.08 -49.84
N GLY A 116 24.70 20.14 -49.06
CA GLY A 116 23.78 21.28 -48.98
C GLY A 116 22.58 21.09 -48.04
N VAL A 117 22.45 19.94 -47.39
CA VAL A 117 21.40 19.66 -46.40
C VAL A 117 22.02 19.64 -44.99
N GLU A 118 21.40 20.38 -44.07
CA GLU A 118 21.82 20.43 -42.67
C GLU A 118 21.29 19.23 -41.88
N PHE A 119 22.19 18.45 -41.28
CA PHE A 119 21.85 17.34 -40.40
C PHE A 119 22.41 17.57 -39.00
N LEU A 120 21.72 17.03 -38.00
CA LEU A 120 22.26 16.95 -36.64
C LEU A 120 23.44 15.98 -36.61
N ARG A 121 24.56 16.39 -35.99
CA ARG A 121 25.77 15.54 -35.90
C ARG A 121 25.47 14.16 -35.33
N THR A 122 24.60 14.08 -34.32
CA THR A 122 24.18 12.82 -33.69
C THR A 122 23.44 11.91 -34.66
N SER A 123 22.58 12.47 -35.52
CA SER A 123 21.84 11.72 -36.53
C SER A 123 22.77 11.07 -37.56
N VAL A 124 23.78 11.81 -38.03
CA VAL A 124 24.78 11.28 -38.97
C VAL A 124 25.59 10.14 -38.35
N ILE A 125 26.02 10.30 -37.09
CA ILE A 125 26.78 9.27 -36.36
C ILE A 125 25.95 7.99 -36.22
N ILE A 126 24.68 8.12 -35.79
CA ILE A 126 23.78 6.98 -35.63
C ILE A 126 23.59 6.27 -36.96
N PHE A 127 23.36 7.02 -38.04
CA PHE A 127 23.17 6.45 -39.37
C PHE A 127 24.39 5.65 -39.84
N VAL A 128 25.61 6.18 -39.68
CA VAL A 128 26.85 5.47 -40.04
C VAL A 128 27.02 4.20 -39.20
N LEU A 129 26.76 4.25 -37.89
CA LEU A 129 26.82 3.07 -37.02
C LEU A 129 25.79 2.01 -37.44
N SER A 130 24.57 2.42 -37.78
CA SER A 130 23.54 1.51 -38.28
C SER A 130 23.97 0.83 -39.58
N LEU A 131 24.60 1.55 -40.51
CA LEU A 131 25.14 0.96 -41.74
C LEU A 131 26.23 -0.08 -41.44
N ILE A 132 27.17 0.24 -40.55
CA ILE A 132 28.24 -0.70 -40.17
C ILE A 132 27.66 -2.00 -39.60
N ILE A 133 26.67 -1.89 -38.70
CA ILE A 133 26.00 -3.05 -38.09
C ILE A 133 25.29 -3.88 -39.16
N PHE A 134 24.56 -3.23 -40.07
CA PHE A 134 23.84 -3.89 -41.15
C PHE A 134 24.78 -4.65 -42.11
N PHE A 135 25.88 -4.02 -42.53
CA PHE A 135 26.88 -4.67 -43.39
C PHE A 135 27.56 -5.84 -42.67
N SER A 136 27.91 -5.67 -41.39
CA SER A 136 28.50 -6.75 -40.59
C SER A 136 27.57 -7.96 -40.49
N LEU A 137 26.28 -7.73 -40.25
CA LEU A 137 25.28 -8.79 -40.21
C LEU A 137 25.15 -9.50 -41.56
N THR A 138 25.06 -8.74 -42.65
CA THR A 138 24.92 -9.27 -44.01
C THR A 138 26.14 -10.12 -44.39
N LEU A 139 27.35 -9.63 -44.11
CA LEU A 139 28.58 -10.38 -44.36
C LEU A 139 28.69 -11.63 -43.51
N ASN A 140 28.27 -11.58 -42.24
CA ASN A 140 28.26 -12.74 -41.36
C ASN A 140 27.31 -13.84 -41.86
N ILE A 141 26.09 -13.48 -42.28
CA ILE A 141 25.12 -14.41 -42.88
C ILE A 141 25.69 -15.06 -44.15
N ARG A 142 26.33 -14.25 -45.00
CA ARG A 142 26.96 -14.78 -46.21
C ARG A 142 28.09 -15.77 -45.90
N GLN A 143 28.94 -15.45 -44.92
CA GLN A 143 30.03 -16.33 -44.50
C GLN A 143 29.54 -17.67 -43.95
N ILE A 144 28.44 -17.68 -43.18
CA ILE A 144 27.88 -18.94 -42.66
C ILE A 144 27.24 -19.78 -43.77
N ASP A 145 26.63 -19.16 -44.77
CA ASP A 145 26.08 -19.87 -45.93
C ASP A 145 27.19 -20.46 -46.82
N ASP A 146 28.25 -19.70 -47.07
CA ASP A 146 29.43 -20.18 -47.80
C ASP A 146 30.09 -21.35 -47.07
N TYR A 147 30.24 -21.24 -45.74
CA TYR A 147 30.76 -22.33 -44.90
C TYR A 147 29.87 -23.58 -44.95
N ARG A 148 28.55 -23.41 -44.86
CA ARG A 148 27.58 -24.53 -44.92
C ARG A 148 27.66 -25.23 -46.28
N THR A 149 27.75 -24.47 -47.36
CA THR A 149 27.89 -25.00 -48.72
C THR A 149 29.16 -25.82 -48.85
N LEU A 150 30.28 -25.29 -48.35
CA LEU A 150 31.56 -25.98 -48.39
C LEU A 150 31.55 -27.27 -47.56
N LYS A 151 30.98 -27.21 -46.35
CA LYS A 151 30.83 -28.37 -45.46
C LYS A 151 30.01 -29.49 -46.13
N ASN A 152 28.91 -29.15 -46.80
CA ASN A 152 28.08 -30.14 -47.49
C ASN A 152 28.86 -30.84 -48.60
N LYS A 153 29.60 -30.08 -49.43
CA LYS A 153 30.44 -30.67 -50.49
C LYS A 153 31.50 -31.64 -49.94
N TYR A 154 32.17 -31.28 -48.84
CA TYR A 154 33.14 -32.17 -48.21
C TYR A 154 32.47 -33.41 -47.60
N SER A 155 31.28 -33.26 -47.04
CA SER A 155 30.49 -34.39 -46.52
C SER A 155 30.14 -35.37 -47.64
N GLU A 156 29.63 -34.86 -48.77
CA GLU A 156 29.29 -35.67 -49.94
C GLU A 156 30.52 -36.39 -50.51
N GLN A 157 31.67 -35.71 -50.60
CA GLN A 157 32.92 -36.33 -51.05
C GLN A 157 33.37 -37.44 -50.10
N THR A 158 33.28 -37.21 -48.79
CA THR A 158 33.67 -38.21 -47.79
C THR A 158 32.76 -39.43 -47.85
N GLU A 159 31.44 -39.22 -48.00
CA GLU A 159 30.47 -40.29 -48.15
C GLU A 159 30.70 -41.10 -49.42
N TYR A 160 30.99 -40.43 -50.54
CA TYR A 160 31.29 -41.10 -51.82
C TYR A 160 32.55 -41.97 -51.73
N ILE A 161 33.62 -41.47 -51.09
CA ILE A 161 34.85 -42.26 -50.87
C ILE A 161 34.56 -43.49 -50.00
N LEU A 162 33.78 -43.34 -48.93
CA LEU A 162 33.40 -44.44 -48.04
C LEU A 162 32.59 -45.52 -48.78
N GLN A 163 31.66 -45.12 -49.65
CA GLN A 163 30.87 -46.05 -50.47
C GLN A 163 31.76 -46.82 -51.46
N MET A 164 32.72 -46.15 -52.10
CA MET A 164 33.68 -46.82 -52.98
C MET A 164 34.53 -47.83 -52.21
N GLU A 165 35.08 -47.45 -51.05
CA GLU A 165 35.89 -48.35 -50.21
C GLU A 165 35.07 -49.56 -49.71
N THR A 166 33.81 -49.35 -49.35
CA THR A 166 32.92 -50.42 -48.90
C THR A 166 32.54 -51.38 -50.04
N THR A 167 32.29 -50.84 -51.24
CA THR A 167 31.96 -51.64 -52.43
C THR A 167 33.16 -52.46 -52.90
N GLU A 168 34.37 -51.89 -52.85
CA GLU A 168 35.61 -52.58 -53.22
C GLU A 168 35.94 -53.73 -52.24
N LYS A 169 35.62 -53.57 -50.95
CA LYS A 169 35.82 -54.61 -49.93
C LYS A 169 34.76 -55.73 -49.94
N GLN A 170 33.67 -55.60 -50.70
CA GLN A 170 32.67 -56.66 -50.90
C GLN A 170 32.42 -56.95 -52.40
N PRO A 171 33.34 -57.65 -53.09
CA PRO A 171 33.18 -57.94 -54.51
C PRO A 171 32.28 -59.17 -54.70
N GLY A 172 30.98 -59.09 -54.36
CA GLY A 172 30.16 -60.30 -54.46
C GLY A 172 28.69 -60.32 -54.06
N VAL A 173 28.02 -59.23 -53.68
CA VAL A 173 26.56 -59.27 -53.49
C VAL A 173 25.87 -58.65 -54.71
N LYS A 174 25.61 -59.50 -55.71
CA LYS A 174 24.70 -59.14 -56.81
C LYS A 174 23.32 -58.85 -56.21
N MET A 175 22.86 -57.62 -56.32
CA MET A 175 21.44 -57.31 -56.18
C MET A 175 20.65 -58.11 -57.21
N LYS A 176 19.59 -58.77 -56.75
CA LYS A 176 18.57 -59.43 -57.55
C LYS A 176 17.30 -58.59 -57.47
#